data_AF-A0A2V5WQ74-F1
#
_entry.id   AF-A0A2V5WQ74-F1
#
_cell.length_a   1.000
_cell.length_b   1.000
_cell.length_c   1.000
_cell.angle_alpha   90.00
_cell.angle_beta   90.00
_cell.angle_gamma   90.00
#
_symmetry.space_group_name_H-M   'P 1'
#
loop_
_entity.id
_entity.type
_entity.pdbx_description
1 polymer ?
#
loop_
_entity_poly.entity_id
_entity_poly.type
_entity_poly.pdbx_seq_one_letter_code
_entity_poly.pdbx_strand_id
1 'polypeptide(L)'
;MKPRDAIAWFKTTFGDTLEEAVAGTPFSVDMLAAIAYQETGYIWSVLVDKQLSLQKVLELCVGDTIDAPGRSEFPTSKAQLVAAPRGQEMFRIARQALVDMAQYIPSYTKVVRNPDKFCHGYGIFQYDLQFFKDDPAFFLEKKWCDIAACIGKLLVELREAMRRQCLANKSALSDTEKVYVAIAYNKGRAKPALGFKQGYKSDDGRYYGENVFEYLRIAQTIGVGAPAKLVATSALTRAPLPPPTPVEATDDVYEVDVRGSTLRLRSEPRIDKRDPRANVIAELPAGQMVVRISGKKADEFFEVETSLNGAHFRGFAAAEYLRPVKVPKAIPVVAPAAVAPTAGIVAVYMPREAGMITRRADSAGPYSLNEPGQPQRDAESAAERCAQLAAIIDWLAVDKPAHKRYQPTGGGTTFCNAYTHDYCFLANVYLPRVWWTPGAIEQLAKGETVEPLYGKTIDEQRANDLFRWLRDFGPRFGWRQTGTLTKLQEAANLGGIGIIVAQRKIDGKSGHIVAVVPETDDQKAKRDSDGSVTGALQSQAGVTNFRYRATPTQWWKGDQFADSAFWIHA
;
A
#
# COMPACT_ATOMS: atom_id res chain seq x y z
N MET A 1 -3.38 -13.11 -19.00
CA MET A 1 -2.37 -12.20 -18.40
C MET A 1 -2.54 -12.15 -16.89
N LYS A 2 -1.43 -11.98 -16.15
CA LYS A 2 -1.47 -11.65 -14.71
C LYS A 2 -1.86 -10.18 -14.52
N PRO A 3 -2.31 -9.76 -13.31
CA PRO A 3 -2.76 -8.38 -13.07
C PRO A 3 -1.76 -7.31 -13.50
N ARG A 4 -0.47 -7.49 -13.16
CA ARG A 4 0.59 -6.54 -13.54
C ARG A 4 0.72 -6.38 -15.05
N ASP A 5 0.74 -7.49 -15.79
CA ASP A 5 0.90 -7.49 -17.24
C ASP A 5 -0.33 -6.90 -17.94
N ALA A 6 -1.52 -7.20 -17.42
CA ALA A 6 -2.77 -6.66 -17.95
C ALA A 6 -2.87 -5.14 -17.74
N ILE A 7 -2.46 -4.63 -16.56
CA ILE A 7 -2.40 -3.19 -16.28
C ILE A 7 -1.32 -2.52 -17.14
N ALA A 8 -0.16 -3.15 -17.31
CA ALA A 8 0.90 -2.63 -18.17
C ALA A 8 0.46 -2.55 -19.64
N TRP A 9 -0.20 -3.60 -20.15
CA TRP A 9 -0.81 -3.60 -21.47
C TRP A 9 -1.80 -2.43 -21.62
N PHE A 10 -2.73 -2.28 -20.67
CA PHE A 10 -3.73 -1.22 -20.71
C PHE A 10 -3.09 0.19 -20.76
N LYS A 11 -2.11 0.45 -19.90
CA LYS A 11 -1.38 1.73 -19.84
C LYS A 11 -0.49 1.97 -21.07
N THR A 12 -0.02 0.91 -21.73
CA THR A 12 0.75 1.02 -22.98
C THR A 12 -0.17 1.31 -24.16
N THR A 13 -1.33 0.66 -24.21
CA THR A 13 -2.25 0.75 -25.34
C THR A 13 -3.06 2.04 -25.34
N PHE A 14 -3.46 2.55 -24.18
CA PHE A 14 -4.37 3.69 -24.06
C PHE A 14 -3.78 4.88 -23.29
N GLY A 15 -2.49 4.84 -22.98
CA GLY A 15 -1.81 5.83 -22.13
C GLY A 15 -2.08 7.27 -22.52
N ASP A 16 -1.78 7.65 -23.76
CA ASP A 16 -1.93 9.02 -24.26
C ASP A 16 -3.38 9.51 -24.18
N THR A 17 -4.34 8.67 -24.58
CA THR A 17 -5.78 8.98 -24.49
C THR A 17 -6.24 9.17 -23.04
N LEU A 18 -5.71 8.36 -22.11
CA LEU A 18 -6.01 8.49 -20.68
C LEU A 18 -5.42 9.77 -20.11
N GLU A 19 -4.17 10.12 -20.47
CA GLU A 19 -3.50 11.35 -20.04
C GLU A 19 -4.27 12.60 -20.48
N GLU A 20 -4.67 12.64 -21.75
CA GLU A 20 -5.48 13.73 -22.29
C GLU A 20 -6.82 13.84 -21.54
N ALA A 21 -7.50 12.72 -21.30
CA ALA A 21 -8.82 12.73 -20.68
C ALA A 21 -8.81 13.13 -19.20
N VAL A 22 -7.74 12.81 -18.45
CA VAL A 22 -7.64 13.17 -17.02
C VAL A 22 -7.01 14.55 -16.80
N ALA A 23 -6.46 15.19 -17.83
CA ALA A 23 -5.86 16.51 -17.73
C ALA A 23 -6.85 17.53 -17.12
N GLY A 24 -6.39 18.26 -16.11
CA GLY A 24 -7.23 19.25 -15.39
C GLY A 24 -8.32 18.63 -14.50
N THR A 25 -8.34 17.31 -14.34
CA THR A 25 -9.24 16.61 -13.42
C THR A 25 -8.48 16.11 -12.18
N PRO A 26 -9.17 15.83 -11.07
CA PRO A 26 -8.54 15.26 -9.88
C PRO A 26 -8.25 13.75 -10.00
N PHE A 27 -8.56 13.14 -11.14
CA PHE A 27 -8.33 11.73 -11.43
C PHE A 27 -6.94 11.50 -12.05
N SER A 28 -6.51 10.24 -12.14
CA SER A 28 -5.19 9.89 -12.67
C SER A 28 -5.29 8.65 -13.55
N VAL A 29 -4.36 8.51 -14.51
CA VAL A 29 -4.24 7.32 -15.36
C VAL A 29 -4.20 6.03 -14.52
N ASP A 30 -3.49 6.04 -13.39
CA ASP A 30 -3.39 4.88 -12.50
C ASP A 30 -4.73 4.47 -11.90
N MET A 31 -5.57 5.46 -11.53
CA MET A 31 -6.91 5.22 -11.02
C MET A 31 -7.81 4.62 -12.11
N LEU A 32 -7.75 5.18 -13.32
CA LEU A 32 -8.54 4.66 -14.44
C LEU A 32 -8.09 3.23 -14.80
N ALA A 33 -6.79 2.95 -14.84
CA ALA A 33 -6.27 1.61 -15.10
C ALA A 33 -6.69 0.59 -14.02
N ALA A 34 -6.71 0.99 -12.75
CA ALA A 34 -7.15 0.15 -11.65
C ALA A 34 -8.65 -0.20 -11.74
N ILE A 35 -9.49 0.80 -12.04
CA ILE A 35 -10.94 0.59 -12.24
C ILE A 35 -11.15 -0.28 -13.46
N ALA A 36 -10.53 0.06 -14.60
CA ALA A 36 -10.63 -0.73 -15.82
C ALA A 36 -10.36 -2.22 -15.52
N TYR A 37 -9.22 -2.53 -14.88
CA TYR A 37 -8.83 -3.90 -14.62
C TYR A 37 -9.78 -4.60 -13.65
N GLN A 38 -10.31 -3.87 -12.67
CA GLN A 38 -11.36 -4.39 -11.80
C GLN A 38 -12.66 -4.70 -12.54
N GLU A 39 -13.07 -3.88 -13.51
CA GLU A 39 -14.34 -4.05 -14.23
C GLU A 39 -14.27 -5.17 -15.28
N THR A 40 -13.26 -5.17 -16.16
CA THR A 40 -13.18 -6.17 -17.25
C THR A 40 -11.79 -6.74 -17.49
N GLY A 41 -10.86 -6.55 -16.55
CA GLY A 41 -9.49 -7.06 -16.64
C GLY A 41 -9.41 -8.56 -16.94
N TYR A 42 -10.27 -9.35 -16.31
CA TYR A 42 -10.37 -10.79 -16.52
C TYR A 42 -10.84 -11.18 -17.93
N ILE A 43 -11.57 -10.30 -18.63
CA ILE A 43 -12.03 -10.52 -20.00
C ILE A 43 -10.90 -10.21 -20.97
N TRP A 44 -10.44 -8.95 -21.02
CA TRP A 44 -9.45 -8.57 -22.03
C TRP A 44 -8.13 -9.31 -21.86
N SER A 45 -7.79 -9.72 -20.63
CA SER A 45 -6.60 -10.52 -20.37
C SER A 45 -6.59 -11.82 -21.17
N VAL A 46 -7.73 -12.49 -21.28
CA VAL A 46 -7.88 -13.71 -22.07
C VAL A 46 -7.87 -13.42 -23.57
N LEU A 47 -8.51 -12.32 -23.98
CA LEU A 47 -8.62 -11.96 -25.40
C LEU A 47 -7.29 -11.52 -26.01
N VAL A 48 -6.49 -10.76 -25.25
CA VAL A 48 -5.14 -10.32 -25.64
C VAL A 48 -4.17 -11.51 -25.68
N ASP A 49 -4.23 -12.43 -24.71
CA ASP A 49 -3.45 -13.68 -24.76
C ASP A 49 -3.76 -14.53 -25.99
N LYS A 50 -5.02 -14.46 -26.48
CA LYS A 50 -5.47 -15.09 -27.73
C LYS A 50 -5.13 -14.27 -28.98
N GLN A 51 -4.40 -13.17 -28.84
CA GLN A 51 -3.93 -12.31 -29.94
C GLN A 51 -5.08 -11.76 -30.80
N LEU A 52 -6.24 -11.49 -30.22
CA LEU A 52 -7.32 -10.80 -30.92
C LEU A 52 -6.94 -9.34 -31.22
N SER A 53 -7.52 -8.78 -32.28
CA SER A 53 -7.31 -7.36 -32.62
C SER A 53 -7.86 -6.46 -31.51
N LEU A 54 -7.26 -5.28 -31.35
CA LEU A 54 -7.69 -4.28 -30.36
C LEU A 54 -9.19 -3.97 -30.47
N GLN A 55 -9.69 -3.81 -31.70
CA GLN A 55 -11.11 -3.56 -31.94
C GLN A 55 -11.99 -4.71 -31.43
N LYS A 56 -11.56 -5.96 -31.62
CA LYS A 56 -12.32 -7.11 -31.15
C LYS A 56 -12.25 -7.25 -29.63
N VAL A 57 -11.12 -6.90 -29.03
CA VAL A 57 -10.99 -6.82 -27.57
C VAL A 57 -12.00 -5.82 -27.00
N LEU A 58 -12.06 -4.60 -27.54
CA LEU A 58 -13.00 -3.57 -27.08
C LEU A 58 -14.47 -3.98 -27.27
N GLU A 59 -14.82 -4.57 -28.41
CA GLU A 59 -16.19 -5.06 -28.66
C GLU A 59 -16.63 -6.11 -27.64
N LEU A 60 -15.71 -7.00 -27.25
CA LEU A 60 -15.98 -8.12 -26.35
C LEU A 60 -15.79 -7.80 -24.86
N CYS A 61 -15.31 -6.60 -24.50
CA CYS A 61 -15.31 -6.11 -23.12
C CYS A 61 -16.74 -5.70 -22.70
N VAL A 62 -17.66 -6.65 -22.77
CA VAL A 62 -19.02 -6.58 -22.25
C VAL A 62 -19.13 -7.60 -21.13
N GLY A 63 -20.12 -7.49 -20.26
CA GLY A 63 -20.19 -8.38 -19.12
C GLY A 63 -21.47 -8.22 -18.36
N ASP A 64 -21.47 -8.76 -17.14
CA ASP A 64 -22.54 -8.74 -16.15
C ASP A 64 -23.91 -9.09 -16.75
N THR A 65 -24.38 -10.30 -16.49
CA THR A 65 -25.64 -10.75 -17.10
C THR A 65 -26.83 -10.48 -16.20
N ILE A 66 -27.99 -10.20 -16.80
CA ILE A 66 -29.21 -9.95 -16.04
C ILE A 66 -29.55 -11.12 -15.11
N ASP A 67 -29.49 -10.88 -13.81
CA ASP A 67 -29.76 -11.85 -12.75
C ASP A 67 -31.13 -11.62 -12.10
N ALA A 68 -32.21 -11.73 -12.88
CA ALA A 68 -33.57 -11.70 -12.31
C ALA A 68 -33.80 -12.86 -11.33
N PRO A 69 -34.40 -12.64 -10.14
CA PRO A 69 -35.01 -11.39 -9.64
C PRO A 69 -34.08 -10.48 -8.82
N GLY A 70 -32.77 -10.69 -8.81
CA GLY A 70 -31.79 -9.98 -7.96
C GLY A 70 -31.38 -8.56 -8.38
N ARG A 71 -32.03 -7.96 -9.38
CA ARG A 71 -31.72 -6.60 -9.88
C ARG A 71 -32.91 -5.67 -9.70
N SER A 72 -32.69 -4.49 -9.10
CA SER A 72 -33.68 -3.42 -8.95
C SER A 72 -33.68 -2.43 -10.12
N GLU A 73 -32.50 -2.17 -10.69
CA GLU A 73 -32.35 -1.18 -11.76
C GLU A 73 -32.86 -1.67 -13.10
N PHE A 74 -33.33 -0.74 -13.92
CA PHE A 74 -33.75 -1.06 -15.28
C PHE A 74 -32.59 -1.66 -16.10
N PRO A 75 -32.85 -2.58 -17.04
CA PRO A 75 -33.98 -3.49 -17.05
C PRO A 75 -33.80 -4.58 -15.98
N THR A 76 -34.84 -4.91 -15.24
CA THR A 76 -34.86 -6.02 -14.26
C THR A 76 -35.08 -7.38 -14.94
N SER A 77 -35.58 -7.39 -16.17
CA SER A 77 -35.82 -8.58 -16.97
C SER A 77 -35.81 -8.29 -18.47
N LYS A 78 -35.72 -9.34 -19.30
CA LYS A 78 -35.88 -9.25 -20.75
C LYS A 78 -37.20 -8.58 -21.15
N ALA A 79 -38.30 -8.97 -20.51
CA ALA A 79 -39.61 -8.41 -20.83
C ALA A 79 -39.65 -6.89 -20.59
N GLN A 80 -39.03 -6.42 -19.51
CA GLN A 80 -38.95 -4.98 -19.22
C GLN A 80 -38.08 -4.24 -20.24
N LEU A 81 -36.95 -4.83 -20.67
CA LEU A 81 -36.13 -4.24 -21.73
C LEU A 81 -36.92 -4.13 -23.03
N VAL A 82 -37.53 -5.24 -23.48
CA VAL A 82 -38.26 -5.30 -24.76
C VAL A 82 -39.43 -4.32 -24.81
N ALA A 83 -40.09 -4.08 -23.68
CA ALA A 83 -41.18 -3.11 -23.58
C ALA A 83 -40.73 -1.64 -23.68
N ALA A 84 -39.44 -1.34 -23.51
CA ALA A 84 -38.92 0.02 -23.66
C ALA A 84 -38.80 0.42 -25.15
N PRO A 85 -38.81 1.73 -25.47
CA PRO A 85 -38.54 2.21 -26.83
C PRO A 85 -37.23 1.63 -27.39
N ARG A 86 -37.28 1.03 -28.59
CA ARG A 86 -36.15 0.30 -29.22
C ARG A 86 -35.56 -0.82 -28.37
N GLY A 87 -36.28 -1.29 -27.35
CA GLY A 87 -35.85 -2.33 -26.41
C GLY A 87 -35.59 -3.69 -27.07
N GLN A 88 -36.40 -4.07 -28.06
CA GLN A 88 -36.21 -5.31 -28.81
C GLN A 88 -34.93 -5.29 -29.67
N GLU A 89 -34.52 -4.12 -30.15
CA GLU A 89 -33.25 -3.93 -30.85
C GLU A 89 -32.08 -4.07 -29.86
N MET A 90 -32.20 -3.39 -28.71
CA MET A 90 -31.20 -3.47 -27.66
C MET A 90 -31.03 -4.89 -27.12
N PHE A 91 -32.12 -5.63 -26.91
CA PHE A 91 -32.04 -7.02 -26.48
C PHE A 91 -31.26 -7.89 -27.47
N ARG A 92 -31.47 -7.70 -28.79
CA ARG A 92 -30.72 -8.45 -29.81
C ARG A 92 -29.21 -8.16 -29.72
N ILE A 93 -28.84 -6.89 -29.57
CA ILE A 93 -27.45 -6.47 -29.40
C ILE A 93 -26.85 -7.07 -28.12
N ALA A 94 -27.54 -6.91 -26.99
CA ALA A 94 -27.12 -7.40 -25.69
C ALA A 94 -26.92 -8.92 -25.65
N ARG A 95 -27.85 -9.63 -26.31
CA ARG A 95 -27.80 -11.08 -26.42
C ARG A 95 -26.65 -11.53 -27.32
N GLN A 96 -26.45 -10.89 -28.47
CA GLN A 96 -25.36 -11.24 -29.37
C GLN A 96 -24.00 -10.97 -28.72
N ALA A 97 -23.86 -9.87 -28.00
CA ALA A 97 -22.62 -9.54 -27.27
C ALA A 97 -22.27 -10.63 -26.24
N LEU A 98 -23.26 -11.14 -25.50
CA LEU A 98 -23.09 -12.26 -24.58
C LEU A 98 -22.65 -13.54 -25.31
N VAL A 99 -23.29 -13.87 -26.44
CA VAL A 99 -22.95 -15.05 -27.26
C VAL A 99 -21.51 -14.96 -27.77
N ASP A 100 -21.10 -13.80 -28.29
CA ASP A 100 -19.76 -13.60 -28.86
C ASP A 100 -18.67 -13.64 -27.78
N MET A 101 -18.89 -12.99 -26.64
CA MET A 101 -17.96 -13.02 -25.51
C MET A 101 -17.79 -14.45 -24.95
N ALA A 102 -18.88 -15.21 -24.81
CA ALA A 102 -18.85 -16.55 -24.23
C ALA A 102 -18.08 -17.59 -25.05
N GLN A 103 -17.73 -17.29 -26.32
CA GLN A 103 -16.82 -18.11 -27.11
C GLN A 103 -15.40 -18.13 -26.54
N TYR A 104 -15.03 -17.07 -25.81
CA TYR A 104 -13.67 -16.87 -25.29
C TYR A 104 -13.58 -16.97 -23.78
N ILE A 105 -14.66 -16.64 -23.06
CA ILE A 105 -14.68 -16.55 -21.59
C ILE A 105 -15.51 -17.70 -21.00
N PRO A 106 -14.87 -18.76 -20.45
CA PRO A 106 -15.56 -19.99 -20.05
C PRO A 106 -16.66 -19.83 -18.99
N SER A 107 -16.56 -18.81 -18.12
CA SER A 107 -17.57 -18.55 -17.09
C SER A 107 -18.95 -18.22 -17.68
N TYR A 108 -19.01 -17.72 -18.91
CA TYR A 108 -20.26 -17.32 -19.57
C TYR A 108 -20.89 -18.41 -20.44
N THR A 109 -20.21 -19.53 -20.70
CA THR A 109 -20.72 -20.61 -21.57
C THR A 109 -22.02 -21.22 -21.03
N LYS A 110 -22.16 -21.35 -19.70
CA LYS A 110 -23.41 -21.82 -19.07
C LYS A 110 -24.51 -20.77 -19.16
N VAL A 111 -24.16 -19.49 -19.00
CA VAL A 111 -25.10 -18.37 -18.97
C VAL A 111 -25.78 -18.18 -20.33
N VAL A 112 -25.03 -18.30 -21.42
CA VAL A 112 -25.56 -18.24 -22.79
C VAL A 112 -26.65 -19.28 -23.06
N ARG A 113 -26.68 -20.43 -22.38
CA ARG A 113 -27.71 -21.45 -22.66
C ARG A 113 -29.13 -20.98 -22.31
N ASN A 114 -29.26 -20.00 -21.42
CA ASN A 114 -30.55 -19.40 -21.11
C ASN A 114 -30.87 -18.28 -22.13
N PRO A 115 -31.95 -18.39 -22.91
CA PRO A 115 -32.32 -17.41 -23.95
C PRO A 115 -32.79 -16.05 -23.41
N ASP A 116 -33.02 -15.94 -22.11
CA ASP A 116 -33.43 -14.70 -21.44
C ASP A 116 -32.26 -13.96 -20.78
N LYS A 117 -31.06 -14.56 -20.76
CA LYS A 117 -29.83 -13.89 -20.32
C LYS A 117 -29.23 -13.03 -21.43
N PHE A 118 -28.76 -11.85 -21.06
CA PHE A 118 -28.06 -10.90 -21.92
C PHE A 118 -27.15 -10.00 -21.07
N CYS A 119 -26.15 -9.38 -21.68
CA CYS A 119 -25.23 -8.47 -20.99
C CYS A 119 -25.96 -7.17 -20.58
N HIS A 120 -25.62 -6.64 -19.41
CA HIS A 120 -26.00 -5.32 -18.98
C HIS A 120 -24.81 -4.39 -18.72
N GLY A 121 -23.58 -4.89 -18.64
CA GLY A 121 -22.37 -4.07 -18.59
C GLY A 121 -21.71 -3.94 -19.96
N TYR A 122 -21.40 -2.70 -20.39
CA TYR A 122 -20.84 -2.42 -21.71
C TYR A 122 -19.53 -1.63 -21.66
N GLY A 123 -18.53 -2.12 -22.38
CA GLY A 123 -17.21 -1.49 -22.50
C GLY A 123 -16.26 -1.85 -21.36
N ILE A 124 -15.01 -1.41 -21.52
CA ILE A 124 -13.92 -1.70 -20.59
C ILE A 124 -14.23 -1.29 -19.13
N PHE A 125 -15.07 -0.27 -18.94
CA PHE A 125 -15.48 0.24 -17.63
C PHE A 125 -16.88 -0.22 -17.19
N GLN A 126 -17.54 -1.10 -17.93
CA GLN A 126 -18.89 -1.63 -17.63
C GLN A 126 -19.97 -0.55 -17.44
N TYR A 127 -20.15 0.33 -18.44
CA TYR A 127 -21.27 1.27 -18.44
C TYR A 127 -22.61 0.51 -18.45
N ASP A 128 -23.43 0.72 -17.42
CA ASP A 128 -24.57 -0.14 -17.13
C ASP A 128 -25.81 0.21 -17.99
N LEU A 129 -26.51 -0.83 -18.45
CA LEU A 129 -27.70 -0.75 -19.30
C LEU A 129 -28.89 0.01 -18.67
N GLN A 130 -28.85 0.30 -17.38
CA GLN A 130 -29.82 1.18 -16.71
C GLN A 130 -29.96 2.53 -17.39
N PHE A 131 -28.87 3.04 -17.98
CA PHE A 131 -28.85 4.31 -18.68
C PHE A 131 -29.41 4.25 -20.10
N PHE A 132 -29.87 3.08 -20.59
CA PHE A 132 -30.39 2.93 -21.96
C PHE A 132 -31.54 3.87 -22.29
N LYS A 133 -32.38 4.22 -21.30
CA LYS A 133 -33.50 5.15 -21.51
C LYS A 133 -33.04 6.58 -21.76
N ASP A 134 -31.93 6.98 -21.13
CA ASP A 134 -31.41 8.34 -21.19
C ASP A 134 -30.32 8.49 -22.28
N ASP A 135 -29.63 7.40 -22.60
CA ASP A 135 -28.56 7.35 -23.60
C ASP A 135 -28.64 6.10 -24.49
N PRO A 136 -29.70 5.94 -25.29
CA PRO A 136 -29.86 4.77 -26.15
C PRO A 136 -28.79 4.72 -27.25
N ALA A 137 -28.27 5.87 -27.69
CA ALA A 137 -27.29 5.95 -28.76
C ALA A 137 -25.97 5.27 -28.40
N PHE A 138 -25.50 5.39 -27.15
CA PHE A 138 -24.29 4.71 -26.70
C PHE A 138 -24.35 3.20 -26.93
N PHE A 139 -25.50 2.59 -26.65
CA PHE A 139 -25.66 1.15 -26.79
C PHE A 139 -26.02 0.73 -28.22
N LEU A 140 -26.95 1.42 -28.88
CA LEU A 140 -27.43 1.01 -30.20
C LEU A 140 -26.36 1.19 -31.29
N GLU A 141 -25.50 2.20 -31.14
CA GLU A 141 -24.37 2.47 -32.06
C GLU A 141 -23.07 1.76 -31.63
N LYS A 142 -23.13 0.90 -30.60
CA LYS A 142 -21.97 0.19 -30.04
C LYS A 142 -20.80 1.10 -29.65
N LYS A 143 -21.06 2.27 -29.08
CA LYS A 143 -20.00 3.24 -28.69
C LYS A 143 -19.06 2.71 -27.61
N TRP A 144 -19.43 1.63 -26.91
CA TRP A 144 -18.52 0.96 -25.99
C TRP A 144 -17.30 0.32 -26.67
N CYS A 145 -17.32 0.17 -28.00
CA CYS A 145 -16.17 -0.26 -28.79
C CYS A 145 -15.13 0.86 -29.00
N ASP A 146 -15.45 2.11 -28.62
CA ASP A 146 -14.56 3.27 -28.67
C ASP A 146 -14.09 3.62 -27.25
N ILE A 147 -12.77 3.57 -27.04
CA ILE A 147 -12.17 3.84 -25.74
C ILE A 147 -12.41 5.29 -25.27
N ALA A 148 -12.41 6.26 -26.18
CA ALA A 148 -12.63 7.66 -25.82
C ALA A 148 -14.07 7.88 -25.33
N ALA A 149 -15.05 7.26 -26.00
CA ALA A 149 -16.44 7.27 -25.56
C ALA A 149 -16.62 6.60 -24.19
N CYS A 150 -15.94 5.48 -23.95
CA CYS A 150 -15.95 4.80 -22.65
C CYS A 150 -15.37 5.66 -21.52
N ILE A 151 -14.22 6.30 -21.76
CA ILE A 151 -13.59 7.21 -20.80
C ILE A 151 -14.51 8.39 -20.49
N GLY A 152 -15.17 8.96 -21.51
CA GLY A 152 -16.14 10.05 -21.33
C GLY A 152 -17.26 9.68 -20.33
N LYS A 153 -17.82 8.46 -20.44
CA LYS A 153 -18.83 7.96 -19.50
C LYS A 153 -18.29 7.76 -18.10
N LEU A 154 -17.13 7.09 -18.00
CA LEU A 154 -16.47 6.87 -16.72
C LEU A 154 -16.23 8.18 -15.97
N LEU A 155 -15.69 9.22 -16.64
CA LEU A 155 -15.38 10.49 -15.98
C LEU A 155 -16.63 11.21 -15.46
N VAL A 156 -17.78 11.06 -16.11
CA VAL A 156 -19.06 11.58 -15.60
C VAL A 156 -19.42 10.85 -14.31
N GLU A 157 -19.40 9.52 -14.31
CA GLU A 157 -19.75 8.73 -13.13
C GLU A 157 -18.79 8.92 -11.96
N LEU A 158 -17.48 9.07 -12.23
CA LEU A 158 -16.49 9.36 -11.21
C LEU A 158 -16.70 10.73 -10.56
N ARG A 159 -17.11 11.76 -11.33
CA ARG A 159 -17.48 13.07 -10.75
C ARG A 159 -18.70 12.96 -9.85
N GLU A 160 -19.70 12.17 -10.24
CA GLU A 160 -20.87 11.89 -9.41
C GLU A 160 -20.50 11.14 -8.13
N ALA A 161 -19.66 10.11 -8.24
CA ALA A 161 -19.13 9.36 -7.10
C ALA A 161 -18.32 10.26 -6.15
N MET A 162 -17.47 11.13 -6.69
CA MET A 162 -16.70 12.13 -5.93
C MET A 162 -17.62 13.13 -5.20
N ARG A 163 -18.72 13.55 -5.83
CA ARG A 163 -19.74 14.40 -5.17
C ARG A 163 -20.43 13.67 -4.02
N ARG A 164 -20.82 12.39 -4.20
CA ARG A 164 -21.41 11.55 -3.14
C ARG A 164 -20.48 11.32 -1.95
N GLN A 165 -19.17 11.40 -2.18
CA GLN A 165 -18.14 11.36 -1.14
C GLN A 165 -17.80 12.72 -0.52
N CYS A 166 -18.51 13.79 -0.89
CA CYS A 166 -18.26 15.16 -0.44
C CYS A 166 -16.86 15.69 -0.80
N LEU A 167 -16.28 15.21 -1.90
CA LEU A 167 -14.93 15.59 -2.33
C LEU A 167 -14.91 16.57 -3.51
N ALA A 168 -16.08 17.01 -4.01
CA ALA A 168 -16.24 17.76 -5.26
C ALA A 168 -15.32 18.99 -5.45
N ASN A 169 -14.87 19.63 -4.36
CA ASN A 169 -14.03 20.84 -4.42
C ASN A 169 -12.52 20.55 -4.43
N LYS A 170 -12.11 19.28 -4.41
CA LYS A 170 -10.68 18.93 -4.41
C LYS A 170 -10.11 18.96 -5.82
N SER A 171 -8.97 19.63 -5.98
CA SER A 171 -8.17 19.62 -7.20
C SER A 171 -7.32 18.36 -7.36
N ALA A 172 -7.07 17.62 -6.27
CA ALA A 172 -6.35 16.36 -6.26
C ALA A 172 -6.90 15.41 -5.20
N LEU A 173 -6.90 14.11 -5.50
CA LEU A 173 -7.28 13.05 -4.57
C LEU A 173 -6.04 12.33 -4.05
N SER A 174 -6.02 12.07 -2.75
CA SER A 174 -5.11 11.07 -2.17
C SER A 174 -5.47 9.66 -2.66
N ASP A 175 -4.55 8.71 -2.55
CA ASP A 175 -4.82 7.33 -3.00
C ASP A 175 -5.98 6.68 -2.24
N THR A 176 -6.10 6.94 -0.93
CA THR A 176 -7.23 6.49 -0.12
C THR A 176 -8.55 7.05 -0.66
N GLU A 177 -8.58 8.33 -1.03
CA GLU A 177 -9.77 8.95 -1.62
C GLU A 177 -10.09 8.41 -3.01
N LYS A 178 -9.09 8.13 -3.85
CA LYS A 178 -9.30 7.47 -5.15
C LYS A 178 -10.00 6.13 -4.99
N VAL A 179 -9.60 5.32 -4.00
CA VAL A 179 -10.27 4.03 -3.71
C VAL A 179 -11.70 4.26 -3.21
N TYR A 180 -11.95 5.24 -2.32
CA TYR A 180 -13.31 5.53 -1.88
C TYR A 180 -14.22 6.05 -2.99
N VAL A 181 -13.68 6.84 -3.93
CA VAL A 181 -14.41 7.25 -5.14
C VAL A 181 -14.70 6.03 -6.01
N ALA A 182 -13.76 5.10 -6.19
CA ALA A 182 -14.00 3.85 -6.94
C ALA A 182 -15.04 2.95 -6.26
N ILE A 183 -15.04 2.83 -4.93
CA ILE A 183 -16.10 2.12 -4.20
C ILE A 183 -17.46 2.82 -4.40
N ALA A 184 -17.49 4.15 -4.36
CA ALA A 184 -18.71 4.93 -4.61
C ALA A 184 -19.17 4.89 -6.08
N TYR A 185 -18.26 4.64 -7.02
CA TYR A 185 -18.55 4.28 -8.40
C TYR A 185 -19.24 2.91 -8.45
N ASN A 186 -18.67 1.87 -7.83
CA ASN A 186 -19.22 0.51 -7.83
C ASN A 186 -20.58 0.36 -7.12
N LYS A 187 -20.77 0.99 -5.95
CA LYS A 187 -21.96 0.75 -5.10
C LYS A 187 -22.63 2.02 -4.57
N GLY A 188 -22.39 3.15 -5.20
CA GLY A 188 -23.01 4.44 -4.88
C GLY A 188 -22.30 5.24 -3.77
N ARG A 189 -21.94 4.64 -2.62
CA ARG A 189 -21.27 5.35 -1.52
C ARG A 189 -20.27 4.48 -0.75
N ALA A 190 -19.13 5.07 -0.41
CA ALA A 190 -18.15 4.48 0.51
C ALA A 190 -18.30 5.05 1.93
N LYS A 191 -18.11 4.19 2.94
CA LYS A 191 -18.08 4.55 4.37
C LYS A 191 -16.62 4.54 4.86
N PRO A 192 -15.95 5.69 5.02
CA PRO A 192 -14.50 5.71 5.30
C PRO A 192 -14.09 4.89 6.54
N ALA A 193 -14.89 4.94 7.61
CA ALA A 193 -14.68 4.17 8.84
C ALA A 193 -14.58 2.64 8.64
N LEU A 194 -15.10 2.08 7.53
CA LEU A 194 -15.00 0.65 7.22
C LEU A 194 -13.72 0.25 6.46
N GLY A 195 -12.85 1.21 6.11
CA GLY A 195 -11.67 0.94 5.30
C GLY A 195 -12.04 0.47 3.88
N PHE A 196 -11.20 -0.36 3.26
CA PHE A 196 -11.39 -0.78 1.86
C PHE A 196 -12.22 -2.06 1.67
N LYS A 197 -12.64 -2.72 2.76
CA LYS A 197 -13.51 -3.91 2.74
C LYS A 197 -14.96 -3.56 2.42
N GLN A 198 -15.20 -3.00 1.24
CA GLN A 198 -16.47 -2.49 0.76
C GLN A 198 -16.63 -2.73 -0.75
N GLY A 199 -17.88 -2.78 -1.20
CA GLY A 199 -18.22 -3.14 -2.59
C GLY A 199 -18.62 -4.60 -2.70
N TYR A 200 -18.69 -5.08 -3.94
CA TYR A 200 -18.86 -6.51 -4.22
C TYR A 200 -17.76 -7.33 -3.55
N LYS A 201 -18.12 -8.48 -2.95
CA LYS A 201 -17.17 -9.45 -2.37
C LYS A 201 -17.08 -10.63 -3.32
N SER A 202 -15.90 -10.88 -3.89
CA SER A 202 -15.65 -12.03 -4.75
C SER A 202 -15.61 -13.34 -3.95
N ASP A 203 -15.73 -14.47 -4.66
CA ASP A 203 -15.76 -15.81 -4.06
C ASP A 203 -14.48 -16.15 -3.26
N ASP A 204 -13.37 -15.50 -3.59
CA ASP A 204 -12.08 -15.60 -2.87
C ASP A 204 -12.06 -14.78 -1.56
N GLY A 205 -13.17 -14.11 -1.23
CA GLY A 205 -13.35 -13.34 -0.01
C GLY A 205 -12.85 -11.89 -0.09
N ARG A 206 -12.34 -11.43 -1.24
CA ARG A 206 -11.87 -10.05 -1.40
C ARG A 206 -12.98 -9.08 -1.73
N TYR A 207 -12.87 -7.85 -1.22
CA TYR A 207 -13.79 -6.78 -1.56
C TYR A 207 -13.28 -5.96 -2.76
N TYR A 208 -14.20 -5.40 -3.54
CA TYR A 208 -13.93 -4.49 -4.66
C TYR A 208 -12.91 -3.41 -4.29
N GLY A 209 -13.08 -2.75 -3.13
CA GLY A 209 -12.17 -1.72 -2.67
C GLY A 209 -10.74 -2.21 -2.43
N GLU A 210 -10.56 -3.46 -1.96
CA GLU A 210 -9.24 -4.06 -1.77
C GLU A 210 -8.58 -4.40 -3.10
N ASN A 211 -9.36 -4.87 -4.07
CA ASN A 211 -8.87 -5.14 -5.42
C ASN A 211 -8.42 -3.85 -6.11
N VAL A 212 -9.27 -2.83 -6.15
CA VAL A 212 -8.94 -1.53 -6.74
C VAL A 212 -7.72 -0.92 -6.06
N PHE A 213 -7.61 -1.04 -4.74
CA PHE A 213 -6.43 -0.57 -4.03
C PHE A 213 -5.15 -1.28 -4.50
N GLU A 214 -5.14 -2.61 -4.57
CA GLU A 214 -3.98 -3.35 -5.09
C GLU A 214 -3.67 -2.97 -6.54
N TYR A 215 -4.68 -2.87 -7.40
CA TYR A 215 -4.48 -2.53 -8.82
C TYR A 215 -3.97 -1.11 -9.01
N LEU A 216 -4.46 -0.16 -8.20
CA LEU A 216 -3.95 1.22 -8.16
C LEU A 216 -2.47 1.22 -7.81
N ARG A 217 -2.07 0.42 -6.81
CA ARG A 217 -0.67 0.31 -6.42
C ARG A 217 0.19 -0.33 -7.50
N ILE A 218 -0.29 -1.36 -8.16
CA ILE A 218 0.40 -1.97 -9.29
C ILE A 218 0.58 -0.93 -10.41
N ALA A 219 -0.48 -0.20 -10.77
CA ALA A 219 -0.46 0.82 -11.82
C ALA A 219 0.57 1.93 -11.54
N GLN A 220 0.69 2.38 -10.29
CA GLN A 220 1.67 3.39 -9.85
C GLN A 220 3.14 2.95 -10.00
N THR A 221 3.41 1.64 -10.10
CA THR A 221 4.76 1.11 -10.32
C THR A 221 5.11 0.95 -11.81
N ILE A 222 4.22 1.35 -12.71
CA ILE A 222 4.35 1.19 -14.16
C ILE A 222 4.27 2.60 -14.77
N GLY A 223 5.26 3.01 -15.57
CA GLY A 223 5.18 4.27 -16.32
C GLY A 223 4.16 4.21 -17.45
N VAL A 224 3.57 5.35 -17.84
CA VAL A 224 2.74 5.43 -19.05
C VAL A 224 3.63 5.19 -20.28
N GLY A 225 3.13 4.43 -21.26
CA GLY A 225 3.89 4.04 -22.46
C GLY A 225 5.09 3.10 -22.21
N ALA A 226 5.32 2.66 -20.96
CA ALA A 226 6.41 1.75 -20.65
C ALA A 226 6.13 0.35 -21.25
N PRO A 227 7.04 -0.22 -22.06
CA PRO A 227 6.82 -1.54 -22.66
C PRO A 227 6.69 -2.60 -21.57
N ALA A 228 5.84 -3.60 -21.79
CA ALA A 228 5.71 -4.76 -20.93
C ALA A 228 7.05 -5.53 -20.89
N LYS A 229 7.92 -5.19 -19.94
CA LYS A 229 9.17 -5.91 -19.69
C LYS A 229 8.87 -7.19 -18.90
N LEU A 230 9.55 -8.28 -19.24
CA LEU A 230 9.63 -9.47 -18.38
C LEU A 230 10.16 -9.04 -17.00
N VAL A 231 9.32 -9.13 -15.99
CA VAL A 231 9.68 -8.84 -14.60
C VAL A 231 10.21 -10.12 -13.96
N ALA A 232 11.36 -10.04 -13.28
CA ALA A 232 11.93 -11.18 -12.55
C ALA A 232 10.94 -11.72 -11.51
N THR A 233 10.88 -13.04 -11.31
CA THR A 233 9.92 -13.70 -10.38
C THR A 233 9.99 -13.14 -8.95
N SER A 234 11.18 -12.80 -8.45
CA SER A 234 11.36 -12.18 -7.12
C SER A 234 10.73 -10.78 -7.01
N ALA A 235 10.48 -10.10 -8.12
CA ALA A 235 9.76 -8.84 -8.15
C ALA A 235 8.24 -9.00 -8.20
N LEU A 236 7.73 -10.19 -8.59
CA LEU A 236 6.30 -10.50 -8.63
C LEU A 236 5.72 -10.83 -7.26
N THR A 237 6.53 -11.35 -6.34
CA THR A 237 6.11 -11.76 -4.98
C THR A 237 6.19 -10.63 -3.96
N ARG A 238 6.75 -9.47 -4.35
CA ARG A 238 6.80 -8.26 -3.53
C ARG A 238 5.45 -7.55 -3.53
N ALA A 239 5.07 -7.03 -2.37
CA ALA A 239 3.92 -6.16 -2.26
C ALA A 239 4.12 -4.91 -3.13
N PRO A 240 3.11 -4.51 -3.93
CA PRO A 240 3.21 -3.32 -4.76
C PRO A 240 3.13 -2.08 -3.86
N LEU A 241 4.26 -1.66 -3.31
CA LEU A 241 4.31 -0.41 -2.56
C LEU A 241 4.47 0.77 -3.54
N PRO A 242 3.78 1.90 -3.32
CA PRO A 242 3.96 3.06 -4.18
C PRO A 242 5.38 3.60 -4.04
N PRO A 243 5.90 4.36 -5.02
CA PRO A 243 7.10 5.15 -4.81
C PRO A 243 6.91 6.14 -3.63
N PRO A 244 7.99 6.59 -2.99
CA PRO A 244 7.93 7.70 -2.05
C PRO A 244 7.25 8.93 -2.68
N THR A 245 6.41 9.63 -1.91
CA THR A 245 5.78 10.87 -2.37
C THR A 245 6.85 11.94 -2.57
N PRO A 246 6.94 12.60 -3.74
CA PRO A 246 7.86 13.71 -3.97
C PRO A 246 7.57 14.90 -3.04
N VAL A 247 8.55 15.77 -2.88
CA VAL A 247 8.37 17.07 -2.24
C VAL A 247 8.11 18.13 -3.30
N GLU A 248 7.27 19.12 -3.00
CA GLU A 248 7.02 20.27 -3.88
C GLU A 248 8.33 20.91 -4.38
N ALA A 249 8.43 21.13 -5.69
CA ALA A 249 9.60 21.72 -6.32
C ALA A 249 9.53 23.25 -6.22
N THR A 250 10.37 23.83 -5.37
CA THR A 250 10.48 25.28 -5.17
C THR A 250 11.90 25.69 -4.80
N ASP A 251 12.25 26.95 -5.06
CA ASP A 251 13.54 27.54 -4.69
C ASP A 251 13.57 28.02 -3.23
N ASP A 252 12.43 28.04 -2.52
CA ASP A 252 12.31 28.50 -1.13
C ASP A 252 12.67 27.39 -0.11
N VAL A 253 13.94 26.99 -0.15
CA VAL A 253 14.50 25.86 0.63
C VAL A 253 15.22 26.35 1.88
N TYR A 254 15.00 25.66 3.00
CA TYR A 254 15.65 25.88 4.28
C TYR A 254 16.33 24.61 4.77
N GLU A 255 17.34 24.79 5.62
CA GLU A 255 18.03 23.74 6.36
C GLU A 255 17.73 23.90 7.86
N VAL A 256 17.45 22.78 8.54
CA VAL A 256 17.25 22.74 9.99
C VAL A 256 18.59 23.00 10.72
N ASP A 257 18.66 24.09 11.47
CA ASP A 257 19.84 24.53 12.23
C ASP A 257 19.61 24.41 13.74
N VAL A 258 19.98 23.24 14.29
CA VAL A 258 19.88 22.90 15.72
C VAL A 258 21.18 22.24 16.18
N ARG A 259 21.59 22.44 17.44
CA ARG A 259 22.94 22.02 17.93
C ARG A 259 22.96 20.98 19.07
N GLY A 260 21.80 20.53 19.55
CA GLY A 260 21.72 19.55 20.65
C GLY A 260 20.41 18.77 20.73
N SER A 261 19.54 18.92 19.74
CA SER A 261 18.25 18.24 19.65
C SER A 261 17.81 18.13 18.19
N THR A 262 16.68 17.49 17.95
CA THR A 262 15.91 17.57 16.70
C THR A 262 14.98 18.77 16.72
N LEU A 263 14.55 19.22 15.55
CA LEU A 263 13.47 20.19 15.38
C LEU A 263 12.13 19.47 15.24
N ARG A 264 11.16 19.81 16.08
CA ARG A 264 9.82 19.21 16.04
C ARG A 264 9.00 19.79 14.90
N LEU A 265 8.56 18.92 13.99
CA LEU A 265 7.52 19.23 13.03
C LEU A 265 6.15 18.96 13.65
N ARG A 266 5.22 19.90 13.49
CA ARG A 266 3.92 19.87 14.17
C ARG A 266 2.74 19.84 13.21
N SER A 267 1.61 19.31 13.65
CA SER A 267 0.35 19.36 12.87
C SER A 267 -0.33 20.74 12.92
N GLU A 268 0.05 21.60 13.85
CA GLU A 268 -0.49 22.96 14.02
C GLU A 268 0.64 23.95 14.35
N PRO A 269 0.52 25.25 13.98
CA PRO A 269 1.55 26.28 14.21
C PRO A 269 1.56 26.77 15.66
N ARG A 270 1.61 25.86 16.63
CA ARG A 270 1.67 26.17 18.06
C ARG A 270 2.33 25.05 18.84
N ILE A 271 2.80 25.36 20.05
CA ILE A 271 3.14 24.35 21.05
C ILE A 271 1.90 24.10 21.91
N ASP A 272 1.49 22.84 22.06
CA ASP A 272 0.41 22.52 22.98
C ASP A 272 0.84 22.77 24.43
N LYS A 273 -0.01 23.48 25.19
CA LYS A 273 0.31 23.95 26.54
C LYS A 273 0.27 22.84 27.58
N ARG A 274 -0.52 21.79 27.37
CA ARG A 274 -0.68 20.69 28.32
C ARG A 274 0.33 19.59 28.07
N ASP A 275 0.58 19.30 26.80
CA ASP A 275 1.58 18.32 26.36
C ASP A 275 2.34 18.87 25.15
N PRO A 276 3.56 19.40 25.32
CA PRO A 276 4.37 19.94 24.23
C PRO A 276 4.69 18.96 23.09
N ARG A 277 4.39 17.67 23.23
CA ARG A 277 4.54 16.62 22.20
C ARG A 277 3.23 16.23 21.52
N ALA A 278 2.06 16.65 22.03
CA ALA A 278 0.75 16.19 21.55
C ALA A 278 0.55 16.37 20.03
N ASN A 279 0.98 17.51 19.51
CA ASN A 279 0.86 17.85 18.08
C ASN A 279 2.15 17.63 17.28
N VAL A 280 3.16 16.93 17.83
CA VAL A 280 4.38 16.59 17.10
C VAL A 280 4.10 15.40 16.17
N ILE A 281 4.46 15.56 14.89
CA ILE A 281 4.27 14.54 13.85
C ILE A 281 5.58 13.94 13.35
N ALA A 282 6.71 14.66 13.50
CA ALA A 282 8.05 14.15 13.20
C ALA A 282 9.12 14.94 13.97
N GLU A 283 10.29 14.31 14.17
CA GLU A 283 11.50 14.94 14.70
C GLU A 283 12.51 15.08 13.54
N LEU A 284 12.86 16.30 13.17
CA LEU A 284 13.75 16.62 12.05
C LEU A 284 15.20 16.76 12.56
N PRO A 285 16.17 15.99 12.03
CA PRO A 285 17.56 16.13 12.42
C PRO A 285 18.17 17.44 11.91
N ALA A 286 19.27 17.87 12.54
CA ALA A 286 20.11 18.94 12.01
C ALA A 286 20.52 18.64 10.57
N GLY A 287 20.50 19.64 9.70
CA GLY A 287 20.81 19.51 8.29
C GLY A 287 19.66 18.97 7.42
N GLN A 288 18.52 18.60 8.02
CA GLN A 288 17.34 18.22 7.23
C GLN A 288 16.89 19.39 6.37
N MET A 289 16.69 19.15 5.07
CA MET A 289 16.17 20.16 4.14
C MET A 289 14.65 20.18 4.18
N VAL A 290 14.07 21.36 4.13
CA VAL A 290 12.62 21.58 4.06
C VAL A 290 12.31 22.65 3.02
N VAL A 291 11.21 22.52 2.29
CA VAL A 291 10.68 23.62 1.47
C VAL A 291 9.65 24.37 2.31
N ARG A 292 9.63 25.70 2.20
CA ARG A 292 8.58 26.51 2.81
C ARG A 292 7.38 26.58 1.89
N ILE A 293 6.22 26.20 2.41
CA ILE A 293 4.93 26.22 1.70
C ILE A 293 4.19 27.53 1.98
N SER A 294 4.17 27.94 3.25
CA SER A 294 3.53 29.19 3.68
C SER A 294 4.20 29.76 4.94
N GLY A 295 3.84 31.01 5.28
CA GLY A 295 4.42 31.77 6.40
C GLY A 295 5.33 32.91 5.95
N LYS A 296 5.29 34.01 6.69
CA LYS A 296 6.10 35.23 6.50
C LYS A 296 7.31 35.18 7.41
N LYS A 297 8.41 35.86 7.06
CA LYS A 297 9.67 35.85 7.83
C LYS A 297 9.54 36.21 9.33
N ALA A 298 8.50 36.96 9.72
CA ALA A 298 8.26 37.34 11.10
C ALA A 298 7.40 36.33 11.88
N ASP A 299 6.87 35.30 11.21
CA ASP A 299 6.02 34.29 11.84
C ASP A 299 6.87 33.34 12.69
N GLU A 300 6.34 32.91 13.83
CA GLU A 300 7.00 31.96 14.74
C GLU A 300 7.16 30.58 14.10
N PHE A 301 6.22 30.19 13.23
CA PHE A 301 6.19 28.90 12.53
C PHE A 301 6.06 29.11 11.04
N PHE A 302 6.83 28.34 10.26
CA PHE A 302 6.59 28.15 8.83
C PHE A 302 5.83 26.86 8.61
N GLU A 303 4.89 26.86 7.67
CA GLU A 303 4.42 25.62 7.08
C GLU A 303 5.47 25.13 6.11
N VAL A 304 5.94 23.91 6.31
CA VAL A 304 7.03 23.31 5.56
C VAL A 304 6.68 21.91 5.08
N GLU A 305 7.35 21.50 4.03
CA GLU A 305 7.29 20.15 3.49
C GLU A 305 8.69 19.54 3.36
N THR A 306 8.80 18.23 3.58
CA THR A 306 10.08 17.52 3.52
C THR A 306 9.92 16.02 3.22
N SER A 307 11.03 15.40 2.81
CA SER A 307 11.17 13.94 2.73
C SER A 307 12.18 13.47 3.78
N LEU A 308 11.72 12.68 4.75
CA LEU A 308 12.56 12.07 5.78
C LEU A 308 12.65 10.56 5.53
N ASN A 309 13.78 10.09 5.00
CA ASN A 309 13.97 8.67 4.61
C ASN A 309 12.84 8.11 3.73
N GLY A 310 12.31 8.94 2.82
CA GLY A 310 11.23 8.59 1.90
C GLY A 310 9.82 8.83 2.46
N ALA A 311 9.67 9.19 3.74
CA ALA A 311 8.41 9.68 4.28
C ALA A 311 8.20 11.15 3.92
N HIS A 312 7.11 11.43 3.21
CA HIS A 312 6.65 12.80 3.00
C HIS A 312 5.94 13.31 4.26
N PHE A 313 6.37 14.47 4.71
CA PHE A 313 5.77 15.21 5.81
C PHE A 313 5.48 16.64 5.38
N ARG A 314 4.29 17.12 5.77
CA ARG A 314 3.90 18.52 5.70
C ARG A 314 3.34 18.94 7.06
N GLY A 315 3.81 20.07 7.56
CA GLY A 315 3.44 20.55 8.90
C GLY A 315 4.13 21.86 9.25
N PHE A 316 4.17 22.20 10.53
CA PHE A 316 4.68 23.48 11.02
C PHE A 316 5.98 23.30 11.79
N ALA A 317 7.01 24.06 11.41
CA ALA A 317 8.32 24.07 12.05
C ALA A 317 8.65 25.48 12.54
N ALA A 318 9.28 25.59 13.72
CA ALA A 318 9.63 26.89 14.29
C ALA A 318 10.68 27.60 13.42
N ALA A 319 10.35 28.81 12.97
CA ALA A 319 11.09 29.54 11.95
C ALA A 319 12.51 29.93 12.39
N GLU A 320 12.72 30.15 13.68
CA GLU A 320 14.03 30.50 14.25
C GLU A 320 15.11 29.42 14.02
N TYR A 321 14.71 28.16 13.82
CA TYR A 321 15.63 27.03 13.56
C TYR A 321 15.74 26.67 12.07
N LEU A 322 15.21 27.52 11.18
CA LEU A 322 15.26 27.29 9.73
C LEU A 322 16.18 28.33 9.09
N ARG A 323 17.30 27.86 8.55
CA ARG A 323 18.26 28.70 7.85
C ARG A 323 18.05 28.62 6.34
N PRO A 324 17.87 29.75 5.63
CA PRO A 324 17.73 29.72 4.17
C PRO A 324 18.93 29.07 3.48
N VAL A 325 18.67 28.19 2.51
CA VAL A 325 19.70 27.63 1.65
C VAL A 325 19.98 28.61 0.51
N LYS A 326 21.22 29.08 0.40
CA LYS A 326 21.59 30.14 -0.57
C LYS A 326 21.58 29.69 -2.04
N VAL A 327 21.77 28.40 -2.28
CA VAL A 327 21.77 27.80 -3.62
C VAL A 327 20.62 26.81 -3.68
N PRO A 328 19.61 27.03 -4.55
CA PRO A 328 18.46 26.14 -4.65
C PRO A 328 18.92 24.69 -4.82
N LYS A 329 18.39 23.82 -3.97
CA LYS A 329 18.72 22.40 -3.96
C LYS A 329 17.44 21.59 -3.81
N ALA A 330 17.21 20.69 -4.77
CA ALA A 330 16.11 19.74 -4.67
C ALA A 330 16.26 18.89 -3.41
N ILE A 331 15.17 18.73 -2.67
CA ILE A 331 15.15 17.85 -1.50
C ILE A 331 15.22 16.41 -1.98
N PRO A 332 16.24 15.63 -1.54
CA PRO A 332 16.38 14.26 -1.97
C PRO A 332 15.25 13.41 -1.42
N VAL A 333 14.57 12.68 -2.30
CA VAL A 333 13.54 11.71 -1.94
C VAL A 333 14.17 10.33 -1.94
N VAL A 334 14.37 9.76 -0.75
CA VAL A 334 15.04 8.46 -0.60
C VAL A 334 14.11 7.34 -1.08
N ALA A 335 14.48 6.72 -2.20
CA ALA A 335 13.88 5.47 -2.66
C ALA A 335 14.65 4.26 -2.10
N PRO A 336 13.96 3.23 -1.62
CA PRO A 336 14.61 2.01 -1.17
C PRO A 336 15.22 1.26 -2.34
N ALA A 337 16.36 0.62 -2.11
CA ALA A 337 17.01 -0.23 -3.10
C ALA A 337 16.12 -1.44 -3.43
N ALA A 338 16.01 -1.75 -4.72
CA ALA A 338 15.23 -2.90 -5.18
C ALA A 338 15.90 -4.25 -4.89
N VAL A 339 17.22 -4.27 -4.66
CA VAL A 339 18.00 -5.48 -4.34
C VAL A 339 18.97 -5.12 -3.23
N ALA A 340 19.12 -6.01 -2.25
CA ALA A 340 20.07 -5.83 -1.17
C ALA A 340 21.53 -5.87 -1.70
N PRO A 341 22.48 -5.21 -1.02
CA PRO A 341 23.88 -5.25 -1.41
C PRO A 341 24.44 -6.68 -1.36
N THR A 342 25.19 -7.06 -2.39
CA THR A 342 25.90 -8.36 -2.48
C THR A 342 27.41 -8.23 -2.21
N ALA A 343 27.92 -7.01 -2.06
CA ALA A 343 29.31 -6.72 -1.71
C ALA A 343 29.40 -5.53 -0.73
N GLY A 344 30.52 -5.44 -0.01
CA GLY A 344 30.75 -4.42 1.02
C GLY A 344 29.88 -4.66 2.25
N ILE A 345 29.09 -3.65 2.64
CA ILE A 345 28.21 -3.75 3.82
C ILE A 345 26.95 -4.54 3.45
N VAL A 346 27.03 -5.85 3.58
CA VAL A 346 25.98 -6.82 3.22
C VAL A 346 25.15 -7.28 4.42
N ALA A 347 24.05 -7.97 4.17
CA ALA A 347 23.28 -8.68 5.19
C ALA A 347 24.17 -9.68 5.94
N VAL A 348 23.98 -9.80 7.25
CA VAL A 348 24.74 -10.75 8.08
C VAL A 348 23.82 -11.50 9.03
N TYR A 349 24.11 -12.78 9.19
CA TYR A 349 23.41 -13.68 10.09
C TYR A 349 24.43 -14.32 11.03
N MET A 350 23.98 -14.66 12.23
CA MET A 350 24.82 -15.38 13.19
C MET A 350 25.27 -16.73 12.59
N PRO A 351 26.59 -16.99 12.47
CA PRO A 351 27.08 -18.27 11.97
C PRO A 351 26.66 -19.40 12.89
N ARG A 352 26.22 -20.50 12.30
CA ARG A 352 25.69 -21.66 12.99
C ARG A 352 26.51 -22.91 12.70
N GLU A 353 26.64 -23.76 13.71
CA GLU A 353 27.17 -25.10 13.53
C GLU A 353 26.19 -25.95 12.71
N ALA A 354 26.73 -26.93 11.97
CA ALA A 354 25.93 -27.84 11.19
C ALA A 354 24.96 -28.63 12.08
N GLY A 355 23.68 -28.68 11.69
CA GLY A 355 22.63 -29.37 12.45
C GLY A 355 22.03 -28.59 13.63
N MET A 356 22.56 -27.40 13.97
CA MET A 356 21.98 -26.57 15.03
C MET A 356 20.59 -26.06 14.64
N ILE A 357 19.58 -26.43 15.42
CA ILE A 357 18.20 -25.94 15.26
C ILE A 357 17.87 -24.91 16.35
N THR A 358 17.48 -23.72 15.92
CA THR A 358 16.92 -22.64 16.75
C THR A 358 15.40 -22.71 16.69
N ARG A 359 14.76 -22.95 17.84
CA ARG A 359 13.31 -23.14 17.95
C ARG A 359 12.62 -21.99 18.68
N ARG A 360 11.33 -21.80 18.41
CA ARG A 360 10.46 -20.93 19.23
C ARG A 360 10.36 -21.36 20.69
N ALA A 361 10.54 -22.66 20.96
CA ALA A 361 10.46 -23.24 22.30
C ALA A 361 11.68 -22.93 23.19
N ASP A 362 12.77 -22.48 22.58
CA ASP A 362 14.02 -22.14 23.26
C ASP A 362 14.04 -20.64 23.63
N SER A 363 14.93 -20.23 24.52
CA SER A 363 15.11 -18.80 24.85
C SER A 363 15.61 -18.01 23.64
N ALA A 364 15.30 -16.71 23.60
CA ALA A 364 15.81 -15.83 22.55
C ALA A 364 17.34 -15.74 22.59
N GLY A 365 17.94 -15.79 21.41
CA GLY A 365 19.39 -15.63 21.20
C GLY A 365 19.68 -14.91 19.88
N PRO A 366 20.95 -14.94 19.41
CA PRO A 366 21.39 -14.22 18.23
C PRO A 366 20.99 -14.89 16.90
N TYR A 367 20.55 -16.15 16.95
CA TYR A 367 20.21 -16.94 15.77
C TYR A 367 18.79 -16.67 15.28
N SER A 368 18.64 -16.58 13.96
CA SER A 368 17.35 -16.69 13.26
C SER A 368 16.82 -18.13 13.37
N LEU A 369 15.49 -18.27 13.39
CA LEU A 369 14.81 -19.56 13.39
C LEU A 369 15.18 -20.41 12.17
N ASN A 370 15.24 -21.73 12.35
CA ASN A 370 15.45 -22.69 11.26
C ASN A 370 14.77 -24.04 11.52
N GLU A 371 13.76 -24.09 12.39
CA GLU A 371 13.03 -25.33 12.67
C GLU A 371 12.11 -25.75 11.49
N PRO A 372 11.82 -27.05 11.31
CA PRO A 372 10.98 -27.51 10.20
C PRO A 372 9.55 -26.94 10.22
N GLY A 373 8.95 -26.80 9.03
CA GLY A 373 7.56 -26.35 8.88
C GLY A 373 7.34 -24.85 9.08
N GLN A 374 8.39 -24.04 8.88
CA GLN A 374 8.30 -22.57 8.86
C GLN A 374 7.42 -22.12 7.69
N PRO A 375 6.33 -21.37 7.92
CA PRO A 375 5.62 -20.69 6.85
C PRO A 375 6.49 -19.57 6.28
N GLN A 376 6.27 -19.24 5.01
CA GLN A 376 6.95 -18.15 4.34
C GLN A 376 5.95 -17.27 3.59
N ARG A 377 6.37 -16.03 3.33
CA ARG A 377 5.67 -15.12 2.43
C ARG A 377 6.38 -15.05 1.07
N ASP A 378 5.72 -15.55 0.03
CA ASP A 378 6.24 -15.65 -1.34
C ASP A 378 5.13 -15.60 -2.42
N ALA A 379 3.90 -15.22 -2.08
CA ALA A 379 2.80 -15.15 -3.04
C ALA A 379 2.75 -13.85 -3.88
N GLU A 380 2.09 -13.92 -5.04
CA GLU A 380 1.98 -12.80 -5.99
C GLU A 380 0.77 -11.88 -5.75
N SER A 381 -0.31 -12.38 -5.15
CA SER A 381 -1.48 -11.55 -4.83
C SER A 381 -1.44 -11.02 -3.39
N ALA A 382 -2.05 -9.85 -3.15
CA ALA A 382 -2.15 -9.28 -1.81
C ALA A 382 -2.87 -10.21 -0.83
N ALA A 383 -3.96 -10.85 -1.26
CA ALA A 383 -4.73 -11.76 -0.41
C ALA A 383 -3.90 -12.97 0.05
N GLU A 384 -3.17 -13.61 -0.87
CA GLU A 384 -2.32 -14.75 -0.53
C GLU A 384 -1.13 -14.32 0.35
N ARG A 385 -0.49 -13.17 0.05
CA ARG A 385 0.56 -12.63 0.93
C ARG A 385 0.04 -12.36 2.34
N CYS A 386 -1.15 -11.77 2.47
CA CYS A 386 -1.78 -11.52 3.76
C CYS A 386 -2.10 -12.83 4.50
N ALA A 387 -2.58 -13.86 3.81
CA ALA A 387 -2.82 -15.19 4.38
C ALA A 387 -1.52 -15.85 4.85
N GLN A 388 -0.43 -15.72 4.09
CA GLN A 388 0.90 -16.20 4.47
C GLN A 388 1.45 -15.46 5.70
N LEU A 389 1.26 -14.14 5.77
CA LEU A 389 1.62 -13.36 6.97
C LEU A 389 0.79 -13.78 8.20
N ALA A 390 -0.50 -14.08 8.02
CA ALA A 390 -1.33 -14.65 9.09
C ALA A 390 -0.80 -16.02 9.55
N ALA A 391 -0.42 -16.89 8.61
CA ALA A 391 0.20 -18.18 8.93
C ALA A 391 1.52 -18.02 9.69
N ILE A 392 2.35 -17.02 9.33
CA ILE A 392 3.56 -16.67 10.09
C ILE A 392 3.20 -16.25 11.52
N ILE A 393 2.22 -15.37 11.71
CA ILE A 393 1.79 -14.92 13.06
C ILE A 393 1.28 -16.10 13.89
N ASP A 394 0.51 -17.00 13.29
CA ASP A 394 -0.03 -18.18 13.97
C ASP A 394 1.02 -19.22 14.30
N TRP A 395 2.03 -19.36 13.44
CA TRP A 395 3.16 -20.24 13.70
C TRP A 395 4.04 -19.68 14.81
N LEU A 396 4.38 -18.38 14.73
CA LEU A 396 5.15 -17.67 15.76
C LEU A 396 4.43 -17.72 17.10
N ALA A 397 3.10 -17.56 17.10
CA ALA A 397 2.21 -17.71 18.26
C ALA A 397 2.81 -17.10 19.53
N VAL A 398 3.09 -15.80 19.44
CA VAL A 398 3.80 -15.02 20.47
C VAL A 398 3.19 -15.12 21.87
N ASP A 399 1.88 -15.36 21.93
CA ASP A 399 1.07 -15.51 23.13
C ASP A 399 1.10 -16.92 23.74
N LYS A 400 1.66 -17.92 23.05
CA LYS A 400 1.74 -19.30 23.55
C LYS A 400 2.88 -19.44 24.57
N PRO A 401 2.60 -19.83 25.83
CA PRO A 401 3.64 -19.91 26.88
C PRO A 401 4.79 -20.86 26.55
N ALA A 402 4.53 -21.90 25.75
CA ALA A 402 5.56 -22.84 25.29
C ALA A 402 6.58 -22.20 24.33
N HIS A 403 6.25 -21.08 23.69
CA HIS A 403 7.17 -20.37 22.79
C HIS A 403 8.02 -19.38 23.59
N LYS A 404 8.95 -19.93 24.40
CA LYS A 404 9.79 -19.20 25.35
C LYS A 404 10.60 -18.06 24.72
N ARG A 405 10.91 -18.16 23.42
CA ARG A 405 11.63 -17.13 22.66
C ARG A 405 10.99 -15.75 22.75
N TYR A 406 9.68 -15.69 22.97
CA TYR A 406 8.94 -14.43 23.01
C TYR A 406 8.38 -14.07 24.38
N GLN A 407 8.50 -14.94 25.38
CA GLN A 407 7.88 -14.72 26.67
C GLN A 407 8.68 -13.70 27.48
N PRO A 408 8.03 -12.66 28.04
CA PRO A 408 8.73 -11.73 28.92
C PRO A 408 9.26 -12.47 30.16
N THR A 409 10.38 -11.99 30.71
CA THR A 409 10.95 -12.53 31.94
C THR A 409 10.53 -11.69 33.15
N GLY A 410 10.58 -12.28 34.36
CA GLY A 410 10.20 -11.60 35.60
C GLY A 410 10.99 -10.31 35.92
N GLY A 411 12.14 -10.10 35.28
CA GLY A 411 12.94 -8.87 35.40
C GLY A 411 12.55 -7.74 34.45
N GLY A 412 11.45 -7.87 33.70
CA GLY A 412 10.97 -6.84 32.76
C GLY A 412 11.67 -6.86 31.39
N THR A 413 12.48 -7.88 31.09
CA THR A 413 13.07 -8.08 29.76
C THR A 413 12.01 -8.62 28.81
N THR A 414 11.88 -7.98 27.65
CA THR A 414 10.94 -8.34 26.59
C THR A 414 11.70 -8.62 25.29
N PHE A 415 11.08 -9.35 24.37
CA PHE A 415 11.73 -9.87 23.16
C PHE A 415 11.08 -9.35 21.87
N CYS A 416 10.65 -8.09 21.90
CA CYS A 416 9.96 -7.45 20.79
C CYS A 416 10.82 -7.40 19.52
N ASN A 417 12.11 -7.11 19.66
CA ASN A 417 13.10 -7.13 18.57
C ASN A 417 13.30 -8.53 17.97
N ALA A 418 13.37 -9.58 18.80
CA ALA A 418 13.51 -10.96 18.32
C ALA A 418 12.25 -11.41 17.56
N TYR A 419 11.06 -11.08 18.07
CA TYR A 419 9.80 -11.36 17.40
C TYR A 419 9.67 -10.62 16.06
N THR A 420 9.97 -9.32 16.03
CA THR A 420 9.91 -8.55 14.77
C THR A 420 10.95 -9.04 13.77
N HIS A 421 12.16 -9.42 14.22
CA HIS A 421 13.13 -10.09 13.35
C HIS A 421 12.56 -11.37 12.75
N ASP A 422 12.05 -12.30 13.57
CA ASP A 422 11.56 -13.59 13.09
C ASP A 422 10.37 -13.41 12.13
N TYR A 423 9.46 -12.46 12.43
CA TYR A 423 8.36 -12.09 11.53
C TYR A 423 8.86 -11.61 10.17
N CYS A 424 9.86 -10.71 10.15
CA CYS A 424 10.46 -10.22 8.90
C CYS A 424 11.21 -11.34 8.16
N PHE A 425 12.00 -12.13 8.88
CA PHE A 425 12.82 -13.21 8.34
C PHE A 425 11.96 -14.27 7.63
N LEU A 426 10.88 -14.72 8.27
CA LEU A 426 9.92 -15.65 7.66
C LEU A 426 9.16 -15.03 6.49
N ALA A 427 8.98 -13.71 6.49
CA ALA A 427 8.37 -12.99 5.38
C ALA A 427 9.35 -12.66 4.23
N ASN A 428 10.56 -13.23 4.25
CA ASN A 428 11.64 -12.98 3.30
C ASN A 428 12.09 -11.50 3.25
N VAL A 429 12.05 -10.80 4.39
CA VAL A 429 12.48 -9.41 4.55
C VAL A 429 13.64 -9.33 5.55
N TYR A 430 14.72 -8.65 5.17
CA TYR A 430 15.89 -8.52 6.03
C TYR A 430 15.70 -7.41 7.07
N LEU A 431 15.62 -7.82 8.34
CA LEU A 431 15.80 -6.97 9.52
C LEU A 431 16.84 -7.68 10.40
N PRO A 432 17.95 -7.05 10.82
CA PRO A 432 19.05 -7.77 11.44
C PRO A 432 18.71 -8.29 12.84
N ARG A 433 19.06 -9.54 13.15
CA ARG A 433 19.11 -10.03 14.55
C ARG A 433 20.44 -9.67 15.19
N VAL A 434 21.48 -9.76 14.38
CA VAL A 434 22.85 -9.35 14.63
C VAL A 434 23.27 -8.39 13.50
N TRP A 435 24.18 -7.48 13.78
CA TRP A 435 24.72 -6.56 12.77
C TRP A 435 26.20 -6.30 12.99
N TRP A 436 26.87 -5.88 11.92
CA TRP A 436 28.28 -5.52 11.92
C TRP A 436 28.60 -4.44 12.95
N THR A 437 29.69 -4.62 13.69
CA THR A 437 30.22 -3.57 14.58
C THR A 437 30.76 -2.39 13.76
N PRO A 438 30.91 -1.19 14.34
CA PRO A 438 31.44 -0.03 13.62
C PRO A 438 32.81 -0.29 12.96
N GLY A 439 33.72 -0.99 13.65
CA GLY A 439 35.02 -1.36 13.09
C GLY A 439 34.94 -2.37 11.95
N ALA A 440 33.98 -3.29 11.98
CA ALA A 440 33.71 -4.20 10.87
C ALA A 440 33.11 -3.45 9.66
N ILE A 441 32.21 -2.50 9.90
CA ILE A 441 31.61 -1.65 8.86
C ILE A 441 32.70 -0.86 8.13
N GLU A 442 33.67 -0.29 8.86
CA GLU A 442 34.78 0.46 8.26
C GLU A 442 35.63 -0.43 7.35
N GLN A 443 35.97 -1.65 7.79
CA GLN A 443 36.73 -2.62 6.98
C GLN A 443 35.94 -3.04 5.72
N LEU A 444 34.65 -3.38 5.88
CA LEU A 444 33.78 -3.72 4.75
C LEU A 444 33.65 -2.57 3.75
N ALA A 445 33.61 -1.32 4.23
CA ALA A 445 33.55 -0.13 3.36
C ALA A 445 34.84 0.08 2.54
N LYS A 446 35.98 -0.43 3.01
CA LYS A 446 37.26 -0.46 2.28
C LYS A 446 37.36 -1.62 1.28
N GLY A 447 36.33 -2.49 1.22
CA GLY A 447 36.34 -3.68 0.37
C GLY A 447 37.06 -4.87 1.00
N GLU A 448 37.39 -4.81 2.28
CA GLU A 448 38.00 -5.93 3.01
C GLU A 448 36.95 -7.03 3.27
N THR A 449 37.42 -8.27 3.38
CA THR A 449 36.57 -9.39 3.80
C THR A 449 36.58 -9.48 5.32
N VAL A 450 35.41 -9.40 5.95
CA VAL A 450 35.25 -9.49 7.41
C VAL A 450 34.48 -10.74 7.78
N GLU A 451 35.09 -11.58 8.61
CA GLU A 451 34.42 -12.77 9.14
C GLU A 451 33.38 -12.39 10.21
N PRO A 452 32.16 -12.96 10.18
CA PRO A 452 31.14 -12.73 11.20
C PRO A 452 31.47 -13.47 12.50
N LEU A 453 31.97 -12.75 13.50
CA LEU A 453 32.42 -13.26 14.79
C LEU A 453 31.67 -12.54 15.92
N TYR A 454 30.92 -13.32 16.70
CA TYR A 454 30.05 -12.79 17.74
C TYR A 454 30.82 -12.05 18.85
N GLY A 455 30.41 -10.83 19.17
CA GLY A 455 31.06 -9.97 20.16
C GLY A 455 32.37 -9.32 19.67
N LYS A 456 32.78 -9.56 18.41
CA LYS A 456 33.98 -8.96 17.80
C LYS A 456 33.65 -8.16 16.55
N THR A 457 33.01 -8.79 15.56
CA THR A 457 32.65 -8.17 14.29
C THR A 457 31.14 -8.08 14.08
N ILE A 458 30.34 -8.82 14.86
CA ILE A 458 28.88 -8.70 14.89
C ILE A 458 28.33 -8.70 16.31
N ASP A 459 27.27 -7.91 16.54
CA ASP A 459 26.57 -7.79 17.82
C ASP A 459 25.04 -7.90 17.65
N GLU A 460 24.36 -8.42 18.68
CA GLU A 460 22.90 -8.46 18.73
C GLU A 460 22.28 -7.07 18.65
N GLN A 461 21.20 -6.95 17.88
CA GLN A 461 20.48 -5.69 17.72
C GLN A 461 19.32 -5.58 18.71
N ARG A 462 19.34 -4.58 19.59
CA ARG A 462 18.20 -4.19 20.43
C ARG A 462 17.28 -3.24 19.65
N ALA A 463 16.09 -2.96 20.16
CA ALA A 463 15.14 -2.05 19.51
C ALA A 463 15.73 -0.63 19.24
N ASN A 464 16.56 -0.10 20.14
CA ASN A 464 17.26 1.18 19.91
C ASN A 464 18.28 1.08 18.77
N ASP A 465 18.94 -0.06 18.63
CA ASP A 465 19.95 -0.28 17.60
C ASP A 465 19.26 -0.46 16.23
N LEU A 466 18.14 -1.19 16.20
CA LEU A 466 17.27 -1.31 15.04
C LEU A 466 16.68 0.03 14.57
N PHE A 467 16.30 0.93 15.49
CA PHE A 467 15.87 2.28 15.13
C PHE A 467 16.93 3.00 14.29
N ARG A 468 18.18 2.96 14.73
CA ARG A 468 19.32 3.59 14.03
C ARG A 468 19.66 2.82 12.75
N TRP A 469 19.65 1.49 12.79
CA TRP A 469 19.93 0.65 11.62
C TRP A 469 18.95 0.92 10.48
N LEU A 470 17.65 1.03 10.78
CA LEU A 470 16.65 1.35 9.77
C LEU A 470 16.92 2.72 9.13
N ARG A 471 17.25 3.73 9.95
CA ARG A 471 17.61 5.07 9.47
C ARG A 471 18.84 5.05 8.55
N ASP A 472 19.90 4.38 8.96
CA ASP A 472 21.23 4.51 8.32
C ASP A 472 21.45 3.50 7.19
N PHE A 473 20.87 2.29 7.31
CA PHE A 473 21.05 1.17 6.38
C PHE A 473 19.75 0.69 5.76
N GLY A 474 18.60 0.90 6.39
CA GLY A 474 17.29 0.42 5.94
C GLY A 474 17.02 0.64 4.45
N PRO A 475 17.22 1.84 3.89
CA PRO A 475 17.06 2.10 2.45
C PRO A 475 17.88 1.19 1.54
N ARG A 476 19.07 0.75 1.95
CA ARG A 476 19.89 -0.20 1.17
C ARG A 476 19.31 -1.60 1.17
N PHE A 477 18.50 -1.94 2.18
CA PHE A 477 17.86 -3.24 2.37
C PHE A 477 16.35 -3.17 2.11
N GLY A 478 15.88 -2.28 1.24
CA GLY A 478 14.49 -2.24 0.80
C GLY A 478 13.51 -1.50 1.73
N TRP A 479 13.96 -1.00 2.88
CA TRP A 479 13.11 -0.28 3.83
C TRP A 479 13.01 1.20 3.50
N ARG A 480 11.84 1.79 3.73
CA ARG A 480 11.66 3.26 3.73
C ARG A 480 10.70 3.70 4.82
N GLN A 481 10.81 4.96 5.25
CA GLN A 481 9.84 5.51 6.18
C GLN A 481 8.52 5.84 5.49
N THR A 482 7.45 5.88 6.29
CA THR A 482 6.15 6.43 5.90
C THR A 482 5.64 7.40 6.98
N GLY A 483 4.88 8.43 6.56
CA GLY A 483 4.50 9.53 7.44
C GLY A 483 3.23 9.33 8.26
N THR A 484 2.40 8.32 7.95
CA THR A 484 1.10 8.13 8.63
C THR A 484 0.82 6.66 8.93
N LEU A 485 0.04 6.42 10.00
CA LEU A 485 -0.46 5.08 10.31
C LEU A 485 -1.36 4.53 9.21
N THR A 486 -2.07 5.40 8.47
CA THR A 486 -2.90 4.99 7.34
C THR A 486 -2.04 4.33 6.27
N LYS A 487 -0.98 5.02 5.80
CA LYS A 487 -0.05 4.47 4.80
C LYS A 487 0.66 3.21 5.31
N LEU A 488 0.97 3.16 6.61
CA LEU A 488 1.61 1.99 7.25
C LEU A 488 0.69 0.76 7.24
N GLN A 489 -0.57 0.92 7.68
CA GLN A 489 -1.55 -0.16 7.70
C GLN A 489 -1.94 -0.61 6.28
N GLU A 490 -2.08 0.35 5.36
CA GLU A 490 -2.33 0.07 3.95
C GLU A 490 -1.22 -0.78 3.32
N ALA A 491 0.05 -0.50 3.63
CA ALA A 491 1.18 -1.32 3.18
C ALA A 491 1.10 -2.76 3.73
N ALA A 492 0.74 -2.91 5.01
CA ALA A 492 0.53 -4.23 5.62
C ALA A 492 -0.65 -4.97 4.95
N ASN A 493 -1.75 -4.28 4.63
CA ASN A 493 -2.92 -4.87 3.96
C ASN A 493 -2.67 -5.30 2.51
N LEU A 494 -1.54 -4.89 1.90
CA LEU A 494 -1.07 -5.40 0.60
C LEU A 494 -0.18 -6.64 0.72
N GLY A 495 0.05 -7.11 1.96
CA GLY A 495 1.01 -8.16 2.25
C GLY A 495 2.46 -7.68 2.30
N GLY A 496 2.69 -6.37 2.42
CA GLY A 496 4.01 -5.81 2.75
C GLY A 496 4.28 -5.89 4.26
N ILE A 497 5.50 -5.57 4.65
CA ILE A 497 5.89 -5.51 6.07
C ILE A 497 5.83 -4.07 6.55
N GLY A 498 5.08 -3.83 7.63
CA GLY A 498 5.07 -2.58 8.37
C GLY A 498 5.64 -2.76 9.76
N ILE A 499 6.42 -1.79 10.26
CA ILE A 499 6.90 -1.77 11.64
C ILE A 499 6.78 -0.36 12.24
N ILE A 500 6.51 -0.32 13.55
CA ILE A 500 6.65 0.88 14.37
C ILE A 500 7.82 0.64 15.32
N VAL A 501 8.79 1.55 15.34
CA VAL A 501 9.98 1.45 16.20
C VAL A 501 10.18 2.77 16.93
N ALA A 502 10.49 2.70 18.23
CA ALA A 502 10.78 3.86 19.06
C ALA A 502 12.05 3.66 19.89
N GLN A 503 12.86 4.73 19.96
CA GLN A 503 14.12 4.77 20.67
C GLN A 503 13.94 5.38 22.07
N ARG A 504 14.54 4.79 23.10
CA ARG A 504 14.53 5.37 24.46
C ARG A 504 15.39 6.63 24.56
N LYS A 505 14.95 7.59 25.39
CA LYS A 505 15.76 8.75 25.79
C LYS A 505 16.96 8.37 26.65
N ILE A 506 16.74 7.48 27.62
CA ILE A 506 17.75 7.08 28.59
C ILE A 506 18.59 5.95 28.00
N ASP A 507 19.89 6.16 27.91
CA ASP A 507 20.81 5.14 27.43
C ASP A 507 20.81 3.91 28.33
N GLY A 508 21.02 2.74 27.74
CA GLY A 508 20.90 1.45 28.43
C GLY A 508 19.47 0.95 28.70
N LYS A 509 18.42 1.78 28.51
CA LYS A 509 17.02 1.31 28.54
C LYS A 509 16.57 0.82 27.17
N SER A 510 15.79 -0.25 27.13
CA SER A 510 15.29 -0.83 25.87
C SER A 510 14.22 0.04 25.20
N GLY A 511 14.44 0.32 23.91
CA GLY A 511 13.42 0.79 22.98
C GLY A 511 12.27 -0.21 22.81
N HIS A 512 11.36 0.07 21.89
CA HIS A 512 10.27 -0.84 21.57
C HIS A 512 10.03 -0.89 20.06
N ILE A 513 9.71 -2.08 19.56
CA ILE A 513 9.44 -2.32 18.15
C ILE A 513 8.27 -3.30 18.01
N VAL A 514 7.38 -3.07 17.05
CA VAL A 514 6.23 -3.95 16.79
C VAL A 514 6.05 -4.14 15.29
N ALA A 515 5.53 -5.31 14.92
CA ALA A 515 5.03 -5.54 13.58
C ALA A 515 3.63 -4.97 13.44
N VAL A 516 3.37 -4.28 12.33
CA VAL A 516 2.02 -3.94 11.85
C VAL A 516 1.60 -5.02 10.87
N VAL A 517 0.44 -5.60 11.13
CA VAL A 517 -0.02 -6.83 10.45
C VAL A 517 -1.29 -6.57 9.64
N PRO A 518 -1.58 -7.38 8.60
CA PRO A 518 -2.76 -7.20 7.76
C PRO A 518 -4.07 -7.29 8.55
N GLU A 519 -5.05 -6.48 8.17
CA GLU A 519 -6.42 -6.55 8.70
C GLU A 519 -7.14 -7.82 8.21
N THR A 520 -7.81 -8.53 9.10
CA THR A 520 -8.71 -9.66 8.77
C THR A 520 -10.17 -9.21 8.82
N ASP A 521 -11.12 -10.11 8.62
CA ASP A 521 -12.55 -9.77 8.76
C ASP A 521 -12.91 -9.44 10.21
N ASP A 522 -12.20 -10.06 11.17
CA ASP A 522 -12.43 -9.91 12.61
C ASP A 522 -11.42 -8.99 13.32
N GLN A 523 -10.21 -8.86 12.78
CA GLN A 523 -9.13 -8.07 13.36
C GLN A 523 -8.85 -6.85 12.49
N LYS A 524 -9.18 -5.65 12.99
CA LYS A 524 -9.11 -4.40 12.22
C LYS A 524 -8.31 -3.34 12.93
N ALA A 525 -7.72 -2.44 12.16
CA ALA A 525 -7.16 -1.21 12.67
C ALA A 525 -8.28 -0.27 13.14
N LYS A 526 -7.96 0.62 14.08
CA LYS A 526 -8.88 1.68 14.50
C LYS A 526 -8.79 2.85 13.54
N ARG A 527 -9.95 3.34 13.10
CA ARG A 527 -10.09 4.48 12.19
C ARG A 527 -10.99 5.55 12.80
N ASP A 528 -10.76 6.80 12.45
CA ASP A 528 -11.68 7.90 12.74
C ASP A 528 -12.82 7.98 11.70
N SER A 529 -13.66 9.00 11.79
CA SER A 529 -14.79 9.24 10.88
C SER A 529 -14.36 9.43 9.43
N ASP A 530 -13.15 9.93 9.23
CA ASP A 530 -12.59 10.26 7.91
C ASP A 530 -11.86 9.05 7.31
N GLY A 531 -11.81 7.93 8.05
CA GLY A 531 -11.18 6.69 7.63
C GLY A 531 -9.68 6.63 7.89
N SER A 532 -9.09 7.66 8.52
CA SER A 532 -7.68 7.69 8.86
C SER A 532 -7.39 6.73 10.02
N VAL A 533 -6.31 5.96 9.91
CA VAL A 533 -5.92 5.03 10.97
C VAL A 533 -5.40 5.79 12.16
N THR A 534 -6.05 5.61 13.31
CA THR A 534 -5.66 6.20 14.60
C THR A 534 -4.93 5.18 15.49
N GLY A 535 -5.15 3.88 15.24
CA GLY A 535 -4.44 2.78 15.88
C GLY A 535 -4.26 1.60 14.93
N ALA A 536 -3.04 1.43 14.41
CA ALA A 536 -2.70 0.31 13.53
C ALA A 536 -2.86 -1.03 14.24
N LEU A 537 -3.20 -2.06 13.46
CA LEU A 537 -3.29 -3.45 13.92
C LEU A 537 -1.88 -4.01 14.09
N GLN A 538 -1.54 -4.39 15.31
CA GLN A 538 -0.19 -4.79 15.69
C GLN A 538 -0.15 -6.25 16.12
N SER A 539 1.07 -6.80 16.06
CA SER A 539 1.46 -8.07 16.66
C SER A 539 2.74 -7.87 17.48
N GLN A 540 2.79 -8.41 18.70
CA GLN A 540 3.83 -8.00 19.66
C GLN A 540 4.27 -9.11 20.63
N ALA A 541 5.59 -9.20 20.83
CA ALA A 541 6.25 -9.84 21.97
C ALA A 541 6.74 -8.78 22.99
N GLY A 542 5.91 -8.37 23.93
CA GLY A 542 6.18 -7.25 24.82
C GLY A 542 5.94 -7.60 26.27
N VAL A 543 5.57 -6.61 27.08
CA VAL A 543 5.09 -6.86 28.46
C VAL A 543 3.82 -7.71 28.43
N THR A 544 2.98 -7.49 27.42
CA THR A 544 1.84 -8.34 27.10
C THR A 544 1.95 -8.78 25.66
N ASN A 545 1.96 -10.09 25.45
CA ASN A 545 2.02 -10.69 24.13
C ASN A 545 0.62 -10.77 23.52
N PHE A 546 0.53 -10.50 22.23
CA PHE A 546 -0.71 -10.67 21.46
C PHE A 546 -0.39 -10.84 19.98
N ARG A 547 -1.18 -11.68 19.30
CA ARG A 547 -1.09 -11.87 17.85
C ARG A 547 -1.70 -10.70 17.09
N TYR A 548 -2.85 -10.21 17.55
CA TYR A 548 -3.60 -9.14 16.91
C TYR A 548 -4.16 -8.19 17.98
N ARG A 549 -3.82 -6.91 17.86
CA ARG A 549 -4.46 -5.85 18.65
C ARG A 549 -4.30 -4.51 17.96
N ALA A 550 -5.40 -3.81 17.74
CA ALA A 550 -5.34 -2.40 17.42
C ALA A 550 -5.03 -1.60 18.69
N THR A 551 -3.96 -0.81 18.65
CA THR A 551 -3.56 -0.07 19.84
C THR A 551 -4.63 0.97 20.24
N PRO A 552 -5.06 1.02 21.51
CA PRO A 552 -5.95 2.08 21.98
C PRO A 552 -5.21 3.43 22.13
N THR A 553 -3.89 3.40 22.29
CA THR A 553 -3.05 4.58 22.52
C THR A 553 -1.79 4.53 21.65
N GLN A 554 -1.27 5.68 21.26
CA GLN A 554 -0.06 5.78 20.45
C GLN A 554 1.17 5.66 21.35
N TRP A 555 1.50 4.43 21.78
CA TRP A 555 2.53 4.15 22.79
C TRP A 555 3.90 4.78 22.44
N TRP A 556 4.23 4.89 21.16
CA TRP A 556 5.49 5.45 20.67
C TRP A 556 5.62 6.97 20.91
N LYS A 557 4.52 7.66 21.21
CA LYS A 557 4.52 9.07 21.63
C LYS A 557 4.84 9.27 23.12
N GLY A 558 4.94 8.19 23.90
CA GLY A 558 5.21 8.28 25.34
C GLY A 558 6.51 9.02 25.66
N ASP A 559 6.52 9.76 26.76
CA ASP A 559 7.63 10.64 27.17
C ASP A 559 8.96 9.92 27.38
N GLN A 560 8.94 8.60 27.53
CA GLN A 560 10.14 7.80 27.62
C GLN A 560 10.92 7.67 26.31
N PHE A 561 10.28 7.93 25.17
CA PHE A 561 10.86 7.78 23.84
C PHE A 561 11.43 9.12 23.36
N ALA A 562 12.66 9.08 22.86
CA ALA A 562 13.29 10.25 22.25
C ALA A 562 12.61 10.52 20.90
N ASP A 563 12.45 9.46 20.12
CA ASP A 563 11.98 9.49 18.76
C ASP A 563 11.30 8.15 18.38
N SER A 564 10.51 8.18 17.31
CA SER A 564 9.79 7.04 16.76
C SER A 564 9.58 7.19 15.26
N ALA A 565 9.57 6.07 14.53
CA ALA A 565 9.36 6.08 13.10
C ALA A 565 8.51 4.88 12.64
N PHE A 566 7.87 5.06 11.48
CA PHE A 566 7.11 4.03 10.80
C PHE A 566 7.84 3.62 9.54
N TRP A 567 8.06 2.33 9.38
CA TRP A 567 8.80 1.80 8.24
C TRP A 567 7.99 0.75 7.50
N ILE A 568 8.17 0.72 6.18
CA ILE A 568 7.55 -0.24 5.28
C ILE A 568 8.59 -0.91 4.39
N HIS A 569 8.32 -2.17 4.04
CA HIS A 569 9.08 -2.97 3.09
C HIS A 569 8.12 -3.81 2.22
N ALA A 570 8.47 -3.98 0.95
CA ALA A 570 7.67 -4.70 -0.03
C ALA A 570 7.69 -6.23 0.17
#